data_AF-A0A834GPE2-F1
#
_entry.id   AF-A0A834GPE2-F1
#
_cell.length_a   1.000
_cell.length_b   1.000
_cell.length_c   1.000
_cell.angle_alpha   90.00
_cell.angle_beta   90.00
_cell.angle_gamma   90.00
#
_symmetry.space_group_name_H-M   'P 1'
#
loop_
_entity.id
_entity.type
_entity.pdbx_description
1 polymer ?
#
loop_
_entity_poly.entity_id
_entity_poly.type
_entity_poly.pdbx_seq_one_letter_code
_entity_poly.pdbx_strand_id
1 'polypeptide(L)'
;MDRMWNLTVVLCVIWAATLLYGEMFAFWVPSFLTCSWPHHLRHRSPSSSISGAEFSSEYVKVAVLTDPQVMDRTSLRLAPKSLALETVQFYTDLFMRRAILASVLPFQPDVILFLGDYLDGGPILSDKEWQESLSRFKHIFNLNMPERSAKTQVYYLPGNHDIGYAAIHSRMPEVIKRYEKEFGSRNYQFTIGKVDFIAVDAQTLDGPSQGHLTAATWDFVKNISKDVSLTPRVLLTHIPLYRPDWTSCGPHRSSPVINQRVSRDAETEEILYQNYVTEKSSNSLLEIVKPVLILSGHDHDQCTVSHLSKYGQVAEHTLGTISWQQGNLYPSFMLLSVSNQALDDLSSKEDAILTHLCFLPMQTHIYIWYICQFVLTLLVLLLWPTNGIDFSRHFRGFMGYIRSLSCSMFGDVTKEKNEDENCEYEMIWDAEGSMHLIKKTSKAPTKLSSDKGVVERYSCRKWSAALGNAVIRSAAKKHISPEMDVSVSVDMNVPLIRTNKSKTKMVIRRFVRIVRTLIVVAAVNVPLYMMLLFKDWIDK
;
A
#
# COMPACT_ATOMS: atom_id res chain seq x y z
N MET A 1 -2.03 30.45 -23.54
CA MET A 1 -1.77 30.14 -22.13
C MET A 1 -2.62 28.96 -21.67
N ASP A 2 -3.84 28.84 -22.18
CA ASP A 2 -4.86 27.84 -21.84
C ASP A 2 -4.40 26.39 -21.96
N ARG A 3 -3.64 26.04 -23.01
CA ARG A 3 -3.13 24.66 -23.20
C ARG A 3 -2.13 24.20 -22.13
N MET A 4 -1.37 25.12 -21.54
CA MET A 4 -0.42 24.80 -20.46
C MET A 4 -1.15 24.70 -19.13
N TRP A 5 -2.18 25.52 -18.93
CA TRP A 5 -3.05 25.48 -17.76
C TRP A 5 -3.82 24.15 -17.69
N ASN A 6 -4.35 23.67 -18.82
CA ASN A 6 -4.98 22.35 -18.92
C ASN A 6 -4.02 21.21 -18.53
N LEU A 7 -2.76 21.26 -19.00
CA LEU A 7 -1.75 20.27 -18.61
C LEU A 7 -1.47 20.33 -17.10
N THR A 8 -1.28 21.54 -16.54
CA THR A 8 -1.04 21.71 -15.11
C THR A 8 -2.19 21.14 -14.28
N VAL A 9 -3.44 21.40 -14.65
CA VAL A 9 -4.61 20.83 -13.97
C VAL A 9 -4.64 19.31 -14.08
N VAL A 10 -4.40 18.75 -15.26
CA VAL A 10 -4.34 17.29 -15.44
C VAL A 10 -3.28 16.68 -14.54
N LEU A 11 -2.07 17.25 -14.50
CA LEU A 11 -1.00 16.80 -13.60
C LEU A 11 -1.42 16.92 -12.13
N CYS A 12 -2.09 18.00 -11.73
CA CYS A 12 -2.60 18.16 -10.37
C CYS A 12 -3.60 17.05 -10.00
N VAL A 13 -4.54 16.73 -10.90
CA VAL A 13 -5.56 15.69 -10.67
C VAL A 13 -4.92 14.31 -10.60
N ILE A 14 -3.96 13.98 -11.47
CA ILE A 14 -3.29 12.68 -11.45
C ILE A 14 -2.49 12.52 -10.16
N TRP A 15 -1.77 13.56 -9.71
CA TRP A 15 -1.08 13.55 -8.43
C TRP A 15 -2.04 13.37 -7.26
N ALA A 16 -3.15 14.12 -7.23
CA ALA A 16 -4.15 14.00 -6.17
C ALA A 16 -4.75 12.60 -6.10
N ALA A 17 -5.13 12.02 -7.25
CA ALA A 17 -5.65 10.66 -7.33
C ALA A 17 -4.61 9.62 -6.88
N THR A 18 -3.35 9.81 -7.26
CA THR A 18 -2.23 8.93 -6.86
C THR A 18 -2.01 8.95 -5.34
N LEU A 19 -1.99 10.14 -4.74
CA LEU A 19 -1.82 10.30 -3.29
C LEU A 19 -3.03 9.75 -2.53
N LEU A 20 -4.25 10.00 -3.00
CA LEU A 20 -5.46 9.42 -2.40
C LEU A 20 -5.45 7.89 -2.47
N TYR A 21 -4.96 7.31 -3.57
CA TYR A 21 -4.83 5.87 -3.68
C TYR A 21 -3.81 5.32 -2.68
N GLY A 22 -2.56 5.80 -2.73
CA GLY A 22 -1.48 5.26 -1.90
C GLY A 22 -1.66 5.54 -0.40
N GLU A 23 -2.14 6.72 -0.02
CA GLU A 23 -2.24 7.12 1.39
C GLU A 23 -3.60 6.78 2.04
N MET A 24 -4.57 6.27 1.28
CA MET A 24 -5.92 6.01 1.82
C MET A 24 -6.55 4.75 1.23
N PHE A 25 -6.86 4.73 -0.07
CA PHE A 25 -7.63 3.62 -0.64
C PHE A 25 -6.88 2.29 -0.59
N ALA A 26 -5.56 2.27 -0.76
CA ALA A 26 -4.76 1.06 -0.68
C ALA A 26 -4.97 0.32 0.66
N PHE A 27 -5.08 1.06 1.77
CA PHE A 27 -5.31 0.50 3.11
C PHE A 27 -6.77 0.11 3.36
N TRP A 28 -7.71 0.55 2.53
CA TRP A 28 -9.11 0.11 2.57
C TRP A 28 -9.32 -1.20 1.80
N VAL A 29 -8.50 -1.50 0.79
CA VAL A 29 -8.64 -2.72 -0.03
C VAL A 29 -8.73 -4.00 0.82
N PRO A 30 -7.90 -4.22 1.87
CA PRO A 30 -8.00 -5.42 2.70
C PRO A 30 -9.37 -5.62 3.35
N SER A 31 -9.94 -4.56 3.90
CA SER A 31 -11.20 -4.63 4.65
C SER A 31 -12.44 -4.69 3.77
N PHE A 32 -12.39 -4.13 2.55
CA PHE A 32 -13.55 -4.07 1.66
C PHE A 32 -13.56 -5.14 0.57
N LEU A 33 -12.40 -5.62 0.10
CA LEU A 33 -12.33 -6.39 -1.14
C LEU A 33 -11.62 -7.73 -1.00
N THR A 34 -10.46 -7.77 -0.36
CA THR A 34 -9.59 -8.96 -0.41
C THR A 34 -9.67 -9.84 0.82
N CYS A 35 -10.10 -9.31 1.98
CA CYS A 35 -10.22 -10.10 3.20
C CYS A 35 -11.63 -10.07 3.79
N SER A 36 -11.98 -11.15 4.48
CA SER A 36 -13.25 -11.31 5.18
C SER A 36 -13.08 -12.31 6.32
N TRP A 37 -14.00 -12.29 7.29
CA TRP A 37 -13.99 -13.29 8.36
C TRP A 37 -14.17 -14.71 7.78
N PRO A 38 -13.33 -15.69 8.15
CA PRO A 38 -13.34 -17.01 7.50
C PRO A 38 -14.66 -17.78 7.66
N HIS A 39 -15.39 -17.59 8.76
CA HIS A 39 -16.73 -18.21 8.92
C HIS A 39 -17.73 -17.72 7.86
N HIS A 40 -17.61 -16.51 7.33
CA HIS A 40 -18.45 -16.04 6.23
C HIS A 40 -18.18 -16.78 4.91
N LEU A 41 -16.96 -17.32 4.73
CA LEU A 41 -16.58 -18.02 3.49
C LEU A 41 -17.17 -19.43 3.42
N ARG A 42 -17.34 -20.12 4.56
CA ARG A 42 -17.95 -21.47 4.61
C ARG A 42 -19.41 -21.49 4.15
N HIS A 43 -20.17 -20.44 4.46
CA HIS A 43 -21.61 -20.38 4.18
C HIS A 43 -21.98 -19.80 2.80
N ARG A 44 -21.01 -19.52 1.92
CA ARG A 44 -21.28 -19.33 0.47
C ARG A 44 -21.60 -20.64 -0.25
N SER A 45 -21.47 -21.79 0.41
CA SER A 45 -22.02 -23.07 -0.05
C SER A 45 -23.55 -23.12 0.21
N PRO A 46 -24.38 -23.60 -0.74
CA PRO A 46 -25.79 -23.22 -0.85
C PRO A 46 -26.76 -23.97 0.09
N SER A 47 -26.43 -24.15 1.38
CA SER A 47 -27.24 -25.02 2.25
C SER A 47 -27.52 -24.54 3.69
N SER A 48 -27.42 -23.25 4.03
CA SER A 48 -28.04 -22.78 5.28
C SER A 48 -28.52 -21.34 5.24
N SER A 49 -29.84 -21.18 5.21
CA SER A 49 -30.55 -19.93 5.46
C SER A 49 -30.72 -19.74 6.98
N ILE A 50 -29.75 -19.11 7.63
CA ILE A 50 -29.90 -18.58 8.99
C ILE A 50 -29.81 -17.05 8.90
N SER A 51 -30.39 -16.34 9.86
CA SER A 51 -30.53 -14.88 9.85
C SER A 51 -29.27 -14.16 10.40
N GLY A 52 -28.93 -13.02 9.81
CA GLY A 52 -27.70 -12.23 10.05
C GLY A 52 -27.32 -11.92 11.52
N ALA A 53 -28.26 -11.99 12.45
CA ALA A 53 -28.06 -11.62 13.85
C ALA A 53 -27.63 -12.80 14.75
N GLU A 54 -28.00 -14.05 14.43
CA GLU A 54 -27.55 -15.23 15.20
C GLU A 54 -26.08 -15.56 14.91
N PHE A 55 -25.59 -15.31 13.69
CA PHE A 55 -24.23 -15.66 13.27
C PHE A 55 -23.11 -14.95 14.03
N SER A 56 -23.34 -13.70 14.46
CA SER A 56 -22.31 -12.95 15.21
C SER A 56 -22.12 -13.48 16.63
N SER A 57 -23.03 -14.34 17.12
CA SER A 57 -22.92 -14.95 18.46
C SER A 57 -22.18 -16.29 18.45
N GLU A 58 -22.02 -16.89 17.27
CA GLU A 58 -21.45 -18.23 17.10
C GLU A 58 -19.91 -18.24 17.11
N TYR A 59 -19.28 -17.14 16.70
CA TYR A 59 -17.83 -17.03 16.61
C TYR A 59 -17.31 -15.78 17.31
N VAL A 60 -16.22 -15.95 18.06
CA VAL A 60 -15.40 -14.84 18.54
C VAL A 60 -14.37 -14.50 17.46
N LYS A 61 -14.24 -13.20 17.18
CA LYS A 61 -13.41 -12.65 16.11
C LYS A 61 -12.05 -12.21 16.64
N VAL A 62 -10.98 -12.85 16.16
CA VAL A 62 -9.61 -12.55 16.61
C VAL A 62 -8.79 -12.00 15.43
N ALA A 63 -8.11 -10.88 15.64
CA ALA A 63 -7.07 -10.41 14.73
C ALA A 63 -5.69 -10.71 15.32
N VAL A 64 -4.82 -11.35 14.54
CA VAL A 64 -3.47 -11.74 14.97
C VAL A 64 -2.44 -10.93 14.19
N LEU A 65 -1.57 -10.27 14.94
CA LEU A 65 -0.51 -9.40 14.44
C LEU A 65 0.85 -9.92 14.93
N THR A 66 1.92 -9.70 14.18
CA THR A 66 3.27 -10.12 14.59
C THR A 66 4.34 -9.17 14.07
N ASP A 67 5.47 -9.17 14.75
CA ASP A 67 6.69 -8.46 14.39
C ASP A 67 6.48 -6.98 13.99
N PRO A 68 5.76 -6.14 14.78
CA PRO A 68 5.75 -4.70 14.54
C PRO A 68 7.16 -4.11 14.49
N GLN A 69 8.05 -4.61 15.37
CA GLN A 69 9.44 -4.19 15.54
C GLN A 69 9.58 -2.67 15.39
N VAL A 70 8.93 -1.94 16.32
CA VAL A 70 8.93 -0.48 16.34
C VAL A 70 10.37 -0.01 16.32
N MET A 71 10.74 0.67 15.24
CA MET A 71 12.13 0.96 14.96
C MET A 71 12.71 1.92 15.99
N ASP A 72 13.95 1.68 16.41
CA ASP A 72 14.68 2.48 17.37
C ASP A 72 16.16 2.63 16.92
N ARG A 73 17.07 2.96 17.84
CA ARG A 73 18.49 3.13 17.52
C ARG A 73 19.20 1.82 17.13
N THR A 74 18.65 0.65 17.41
CA THR A 74 19.24 -0.65 17.07
C THR A 74 18.83 -1.14 15.69
N SER A 75 17.75 -0.58 15.11
CA SER A 75 17.16 -1.05 13.85
C SER A 75 18.04 -0.85 12.64
N LEU A 76 18.62 0.35 12.51
CA LEU A 76 19.45 0.74 11.39
C LEU A 76 20.79 1.26 11.89
N ARG A 77 21.84 1.08 11.09
CA ARG A 77 23.18 1.66 11.36
C ARG A 77 23.21 3.17 11.07
N LEU A 78 22.28 3.90 11.70
CA LEU A 78 22.15 5.34 11.63
C LEU A 78 22.49 5.95 13.00
N ALA A 79 22.98 7.18 13.02
CA ALA A 79 23.26 7.86 14.27
C ALA A 79 21.95 8.02 15.08
N PRO A 80 21.96 7.74 16.40
CA PRO A 80 20.80 7.96 17.25
C PRO A 80 20.31 9.40 17.14
N LYS A 81 18.98 9.59 17.06
CA LYS A 81 18.33 10.91 16.91
C LYS A 81 18.78 11.71 15.67
N SER A 82 19.29 11.02 14.65
CA SER A 82 19.51 11.65 13.35
C SER A 82 18.18 11.88 12.64
N LEU A 83 18.10 12.97 11.87
CA LEU A 83 16.93 13.26 11.03
C LEU A 83 16.54 12.09 10.12
N ALA A 84 17.53 11.34 9.61
CA ALA A 84 17.31 10.17 8.78
C ALA A 84 16.58 9.05 9.56
N LEU A 85 17.06 8.71 10.76
CA LEU A 85 16.43 7.70 11.60
C LEU A 85 15.02 8.14 12.02
N GLU A 86 14.85 9.38 12.47
CA GLU A 86 13.55 9.92 12.87
C GLU A 86 12.55 9.92 11.70
N THR A 87 13.02 10.22 10.48
CA THR A 87 12.17 10.16 9.28
C THR A 87 11.72 8.73 8.99
N VAL A 88 12.63 7.76 9.03
CA VAL A 88 12.28 6.35 8.80
C VAL A 88 11.33 5.84 9.88
N GLN A 89 11.61 6.15 11.15
CA GLN A 89 10.72 5.83 12.28
C GLN A 89 9.32 6.40 12.06
N PHE A 90 9.20 7.69 11.72
CA PHE A 90 7.92 8.34 11.49
C PHE A 90 7.11 7.64 10.38
N TYR A 91 7.71 7.36 9.22
CA TYR A 91 7.00 6.72 8.12
C TYR A 91 6.65 5.25 8.38
N THR A 92 7.46 4.54 9.17
CA THR A 92 7.16 3.16 9.61
C THR A 92 6.03 3.12 10.63
N ASP A 93 6.06 4.01 11.61
CA ASP A 93 4.97 4.16 12.58
C ASP A 93 3.67 4.54 11.89
N LEU A 94 3.71 5.50 10.96
CA LEU A 94 2.55 5.93 10.20
C LEU A 94 1.94 4.80 9.37
N PHE A 95 2.79 4.01 8.69
CA PHE A 95 2.33 2.83 7.95
C PHE A 95 1.57 1.87 8.85
N MET A 96 2.17 1.46 9.98
CA MET A 96 1.56 0.51 10.90
C MET A 96 0.28 1.07 11.53
N ARG A 97 0.28 2.35 11.91
CA ARG A 97 -0.91 3.02 12.46
C ARG A 97 -2.04 3.07 11.45
N ARG A 98 -1.73 3.34 10.18
CA ARG A 98 -2.73 3.27 9.11
C ARG A 98 -3.21 1.85 8.85
N ALA A 99 -2.31 0.86 8.86
CA ALA A 99 -2.65 -0.54 8.68
C ALA A 99 -3.63 -1.03 9.76
N ILE A 100 -3.37 -0.75 11.04
CA ILE A 100 -4.32 -1.12 12.10
C ILE A 100 -5.64 -0.37 11.93
N LEU A 101 -5.63 0.97 11.81
CA LEU A 101 -6.85 1.78 11.80
C LEU A 101 -7.75 1.55 10.58
N ALA A 102 -7.17 1.28 9.41
CA ALA A 102 -7.89 1.24 8.14
C ALA A 102 -8.02 -0.16 7.53
N SER A 103 -7.14 -1.09 7.87
CA SER A 103 -7.17 -2.47 7.34
C SER A 103 -7.68 -3.48 8.36
N VAL A 104 -7.33 -3.34 9.64
CA VAL A 104 -7.62 -4.36 10.67
C VAL A 104 -8.88 -4.01 11.48
N LEU A 105 -8.96 -2.80 12.03
CA LEU A 105 -10.07 -2.42 12.92
C LEU A 105 -11.44 -2.29 12.28
N PRO A 106 -11.58 -2.00 10.98
CA PRO A 106 -12.90 -2.05 10.35
C PRO A 106 -13.57 -3.43 10.42
N PHE A 107 -12.80 -4.50 10.62
CA PHE A 107 -13.35 -5.84 10.88
C PHE A 107 -14.02 -5.98 12.25
N GLN A 108 -13.78 -5.03 13.17
CA GLN A 108 -14.26 -5.01 14.55
C GLN A 108 -13.91 -6.31 15.30
N PRO A 109 -12.61 -6.63 15.46
CA PRO A 109 -12.19 -7.81 16.22
C PRO A 109 -12.58 -7.65 17.70
N ASP A 110 -13.04 -8.76 18.31
CA ASP A 110 -13.28 -8.87 19.74
C ASP A 110 -11.94 -9.00 20.50
N VAL A 111 -10.95 -9.62 19.85
CA VAL A 111 -9.61 -9.85 20.41
C VAL A 111 -8.53 -9.45 19.41
N ILE A 112 -7.47 -8.80 19.90
CA ILE A 112 -6.21 -8.61 19.18
C ILE A 112 -5.12 -9.41 19.88
N LEU A 113 -4.41 -10.26 19.13
CA LEU A 113 -3.32 -11.08 19.62
C LEU A 113 -2.01 -10.65 18.95
N PHE A 114 -1.00 -10.26 19.74
CA PHE A 114 0.34 -10.01 19.23
C PHE A 114 1.26 -11.21 19.50
N LEU A 115 1.92 -11.73 18.45
CA LEU A 115 2.83 -12.89 18.51
C LEU A 115 4.31 -12.53 18.73
N GLY A 116 4.60 -11.36 19.28
CA GLY A 116 5.95 -10.92 19.69
C GLY A 116 6.62 -9.92 18.77
N ASP A 117 7.82 -9.53 19.20
CA ASP A 117 8.70 -8.56 18.57
C ASP A 117 8.01 -7.20 18.38
N TYR A 118 7.48 -6.66 19.46
CA TYR A 118 6.81 -5.35 19.46
C TYR A 118 7.84 -4.24 19.27
N LEU A 119 8.95 -4.37 19.98
CA LEU A 119 10.09 -3.48 19.92
C LEU A 119 11.20 -4.15 19.10
N ASP A 120 12.12 -3.37 18.56
CA ASP A 120 13.26 -3.91 17.83
C ASP A 120 14.48 -4.09 18.76
N GLY A 121 14.78 -3.12 19.61
CA GLY A 121 15.95 -3.14 20.50
C GLY A 121 15.67 -3.57 21.94
N GLY A 122 14.51 -4.15 22.26
CA GLY A 122 13.97 -4.27 23.62
C GLY A 122 14.99 -4.55 24.73
N PRO A 123 15.80 -5.62 24.65
CA PRO A 123 16.80 -5.96 25.67
C PRO A 123 17.97 -4.99 25.79
N ILE A 124 18.31 -4.28 24.72
CA ILE A 124 19.50 -3.43 24.60
C ILE A 124 19.18 -1.95 24.90
N LEU A 125 17.90 -1.58 24.89
CA LEU A 125 17.45 -0.21 25.18
C LEU A 125 17.54 0.12 26.67
N SER A 126 18.03 1.33 26.95
CA SER A 126 17.90 1.93 28.28
C SER A 126 16.42 2.12 28.64
N ASP A 127 16.08 2.22 29.93
CA ASP A 127 14.69 2.38 30.37
C ASP A 127 13.98 3.56 29.70
N LYS A 128 14.69 4.67 29.48
CA LYS A 128 14.13 5.83 28.78
C LYS A 128 13.80 5.52 27.32
N GLU A 129 14.73 4.93 26.59
CA GLU A 129 14.53 4.58 25.17
C GLU A 129 13.45 3.51 25.02
N TRP A 130 13.41 2.55 25.95
CA TRP A 130 12.38 1.51 25.98
C TRP A 130 10.99 2.12 26.20
N GLN A 131 10.85 3.08 27.12
CA GLN A 131 9.60 3.82 27.32
C GLN A 131 9.21 4.67 26.12
N GLU A 132 10.17 5.29 25.43
CA GLU A 132 9.92 6.02 24.18
C GLU A 132 9.35 5.07 23.09
N SER A 133 9.97 3.90 22.88
CA SER A 133 9.48 2.89 21.93
C SER A 133 8.14 2.29 22.35
N LEU A 134 7.92 2.03 23.65
CA LEU A 134 6.63 1.55 24.18
C LEU A 134 5.51 2.58 23.94
N SER A 135 5.78 3.87 24.20
CA SER A 135 4.80 4.94 23.97
C SER A 135 4.40 5.00 22.50
N ARG A 136 5.38 4.90 21.59
CA ARG A 136 5.13 4.80 20.15
C ARG A 136 4.31 3.57 19.79
N PHE A 137 4.68 2.39 20.28
CA PHE A 137 3.92 1.16 20.07
C PHE A 137 2.44 1.32 20.50
N LYS A 138 2.20 1.82 21.71
CA LYS A 138 0.83 2.03 22.21
C LYS A 138 0.06 3.07 21.41
N HIS A 139 0.72 4.12 20.94
CA HIS A 139 0.11 5.10 20.05
C HIS A 139 -0.22 4.47 18.70
N ILE A 140 0.73 3.81 18.01
CA ILE A 140 0.54 3.17 16.71
C ILE A 140 -0.70 2.26 16.71
N PHE A 141 -0.82 1.38 17.70
CA PHE A 141 -1.91 0.40 17.80
C PHE A 141 -3.15 0.92 18.54
N ASN A 142 -3.14 2.19 18.96
CA ASN A 142 -4.21 2.87 19.67
C ASN A 142 -4.66 2.09 20.92
N LEU A 143 -3.67 1.66 21.72
CA LEU A 143 -3.82 0.88 22.95
C LEU A 143 -4.05 1.76 24.20
N ASN A 144 -3.82 3.07 24.09
CA ASN A 144 -4.01 4.03 25.17
C ASN A 144 -5.46 4.51 25.34
N MET A 145 -6.39 4.09 24.49
CA MET A 145 -7.77 4.61 24.46
C MET A 145 -8.72 3.76 25.33
N PRO A 146 -9.19 4.27 26.48
CA PRO A 146 -9.94 3.49 27.47
C PRO A 146 -11.24 2.89 26.93
N GLU A 147 -11.98 3.63 26.08
CA GLU A 147 -13.25 3.17 25.50
C GLU A 147 -13.07 1.94 24.60
N ARG A 148 -11.91 1.82 23.94
CA ARG A 148 -11.60 0.69 23.07
C ARG A 148 -10.97 -0.46 23.83
N SER A 149 -10.12 -0.17 24.82
CA SER A 149 -9.63 -1.17 25.76
C SER A 149 -10.76 -1.84 26.56
N ALA A 150 -11.91 -1.18 26.69
CA ALA A 150 -13.12 -1.77 27.28
C ALA A 150 -13.89 -2.72 26.34
N LYS A 151 -13.68 -2.62 25.02
CA LYS A 151 -14.43 -3.39 24.00
C LYS A 151 -13.61 -4.50 23.31
N THR A 152 -12.29 -4.32 23.18
CA THR A 152 -11.40 -5.27 22.51
C THR A 152 -10.34 -5.77 23.48
N GLN A 153 -10.30 -7.07 23.75
CA GLN A 153 -9.27 -7.68 24.58
C GLN A 153 -7.96 -7.77 23.81
N VAL A 154 -6.82 -7.56 24.48
CA VAL A 154 -5.49 -7.66 23.87
C VAL A 154 -4.65 -8.68 24.62
N TYR A 155 -3.99 -9.58 23.87
CA TYR A 155 -3.05 -10.57 24.38
C TYR A 155 -1.67 -10.42 23.74
N TYR A 156 -0.65 -10.79 24.50
CA TYR A 156 0.76 -10.51 24.22
C TYR A 156 1.62 -11.76 24.41
N LEU A 157 2.40 -12.14 23.41
CA LEU A 157 3.43 -13.16 23.50
C LEU A 157 4.81 -12.51 23.28
N PRO A 158 5.83 -12.74 24.12
CA PRO A 158 7.14 -12.12 23.91
C PRO A 158 7.84 -12.67 22.67
N GLY A 159 8.50 -11.78 21.93
CA GLY A 159 9.48 -12.13 20.92
C GLY A 159 10.93 -11.96 21.39
N ASN A 160 11.89 -12.39 20.58
CA ASN A 160 13.30 -12.28 20.94
C ASN A 160 13.82 -10.83 20.92
N HIS A 161 13.22 -9.94 20.13
CA HIS A 161 13.50 -8.51 20.17
C HIS A 161 12.86 -7.81 21.37
N ASP A 162 11.93 -8.46 22.09
CA ASP A 162 11.36 -7.93 23.33
C ASP A 162 12.20 -8.32 24.56
N ILE A 163 12.60 -9.60 24.66
CA ILE A 163 13.25 -10.17 25.86
C ILE A 163 14.63 -10.80 25.66
N GLY A 164 15.03 -11.07 24.42
CA GLY A 164 16.29 -11.75 24.10
C GLY A 164 16.19 -13.27 24.17
N TYR A 165 17.35 -13.92 24.26
CA TYR A 165 17.48 -15.37 24.41
C TYR A 165 18.14 -15.70 25.75
N ALA A 166 18.38 -17.00 26.02
CA ALA A 166 19.00 -17.49 27.26
C ALA A 166 20.24 -16.68 27.71
N ALA A 167 21.15 -16.36 26.78
CA ALA A 167 22.38 -15.61 27.10
C ALA A 167 22.11 -14.18 27.62
N ILE A 168 21.04 -13.55 27.14
CA ILE A 168 20.60 -12.24 27.62
C ILE A 168 19.92 -12.38 28.97
N HIS A 169 19.05 -13.37 29.15
CA HIS A 169 18.29 -13.57 30.38
C HIS A 169 19.21 -13.81 31.60
N SER A 170 20.29 -14.56 31.43
CA SER A 170 21.26 -14.84 32.49
C SER A 170 22.07 -13.61 32.91
N ARG A 171 22.30 -12.66 31.98
CA ARG A 171 23.11 -11.45 32.22
C ARG A 171 22.27 -10.25 32.67
N MET A 172 21.05 -10.13 32.15
CA MET A 172 20.18 -8.96 32.27
C MET A 172 18.76 -9.37 32.70
N PRO A 173 18.57 -9.92 33.92
CA PRO A 173 17.25 -10.37 34.40
C PRO A 173 16.22 -9.24 34.52
N GLU A 174 16.64 -7.98 34.56
CA GLU A 174 15.79 -6.79 34.51
C GLU A 174 14.99 -6.67 33.22
N VAL A 175 15.48 -7.20 32.09
CA VAL A 175 14.75 -7.21 30.81
C VAL A 175 13.45 -7.99 30.94
N ILE A 176 13.52 -9.20 31.53
CA ILE A 176 12.35 -10.04 31.83
C ILE A 176 11.41 -9.33 32.80
N LYS A 177 11.94 -8.77 33.89
CA LYS A 177 11.12 -8.06 34.89
C LYS A 177 10.39 -6.86 34.29
N ARG A 178 11.06 -6.11 33.41
CA ARG A 178 10.48 -4.95 32.73
C ARG A 178 9.37 -5.37 31.76
N TYR A 179 9.60 -6.44 30.99
CA TYR A 179 8.58 -7.02 30.13
C TYR A 179 7.36 -7.49 30.94
N GLU A 180 7.56 -8.33 31.95
CA GLU A 180 6.46 -8.93 32.71
C GLU A 180 5.64 -7.89 33.49
N LYS A 181 6.28 -6.79 33.91
CA LYS A 181 5.60 -5.65 34.54
C LYS A 181 4.63 -4.95 33.59
N GLU A 182 4.94 -4.88 32.30
CA GLU A 182 4.13 -4.16 31.30
C GLU A 182 3.13 -5.07 30.60
N PHE A 183 3.58 -6.24 30.14
CA PHE A 183 2.80 -7.13 29.28
C PHE A 183 2.26 -8.37 30.01
N GLY A 184 2.65 -8.60 31.26
CA GLY A 184 2.23 -9.75 32.06
C GLY A 184 3.11 -10.99 31.87
N SER A 185 2.63 -12.13 32.36
CA SER A 185 3.37 -13.40 32.32
C SER A 185 3.71 -13.82 30.89
N ARG A 186 4.91 -14.39 30.70
CA ARG A 186 5.37 -14.87 29.38
C ARG A 186 4.81 -16.25 29.00
N ASN A 187 4.47 -17.06 29.99
CA ASN A 187 3.84 -18.37 29.85
C ASN A 187 2.47 -18.31 30.51
N TYR A 188 1.39 -18.47 29.74
CA TYR A 188 0.03 -18.40 30.27
C TYR A 188 -1.00 -19.04 29.33
N GLN A 189 -2.17 -19.35 29.89
CA GLN A 189 -3.32 -19.88 29.17
C GLN A 189 -4.48 -18.90 29.28
N PHE A 190 -5.24 -18.76 28.19
CA PHE A 190 -6.50 -18.04 28.16
C PHE A 190 -7.47 -18.74 27.21
N THR A 191 -8.77 -18.53 27.41
CA THR A 191 -9.81 -19.18 26.60
C THR A 191 -10.53 -18.12 25.78
N ILE A 192 -10.68 -18.36 24.49
CA ILE A 192 -11.52 -17.58 23.58
C ILE A 192 -12.61 -18.51 23.05
N GLY A 193 -13.87 -18.15 23.26
CA GLY A 193 -14.99 -19.04 22.97
C GLY A 193 -14.84 -20.36 23.74
N LYS A 194 -14.75 -21.49 23.02
CA LYS A 194 -14.51 -22.83 23.60
C LYS A 194 -13.15 -23.40 23.22
N VAL A 195 -12.18 -22.54 22.96
CA VAL A 195 -10.82 -22.90 22.55
C VAL A 195 -9.81 -22.29 23.51
N ASP A 196 -8.88 -23.11 23.96
CA ASP A 196 -7.78 -22.67 24.81
C ASP A 196 -6.58 -22.22 23.98
N PHE A 197 -6.05 -21.06 24.29
CA PHE A 197 -4.83 -20.53 23.71
C PHE A 197 -3.70 -20.66 24.73
N ILE A 198 -2.64 -21.34 24.32
CA ILE A 198 -1.48 -21.66 25.15
C ILE A 198 -0.29 -20.84 24.66
N ALA A 199 0.00 -19.75 25.38
CA ALA A 199 1.14 -18.89 25.11
C ALA A 199 2.40 -19.45 25.79
N VAL A 200 3.43 -19.74 25.00
CA VAL A 200 4.69 -20.31 25.48
C VAL A 200 5.86 -19.41 25.10
N ASP A 201 6.66 -19.04 26.09
CA ASP A 201 7.95 -18.35 25.92
C ASP A 201 8.92 -19.27 25.17
N ALA A 202 9.00 -19.09 23.86
CA ALA A 202 9.83 -19.92 23.01
C ALA A 202 11.34 -19.65 23.19
N GLN A 203 11.70 -18.47 23.70
CA GLN A 203 13.07 -18.03 23.91
C GLN A 203 13.77 -18.80 25.04
N THR A 204 12.98 -19.46 25.90
CA THR A 204 13.46 -20.22 27.06
C THR A 204 13.37 -21.74 26.90
N LEU A 205 12.63 -22.25 25.91
CA LEU A 205 12.40 -23.70 25.72
C LEU A 205 13.69 -24.52 25.57
N ASP A 206 14.63 -23.99 24.78
CA ASP A 206 15.90 -24.62 24.46
C ASP A 206 17.07 -24.05 25.27
N GLY A 207 16.76 -23.32 26.35
CA GLY A 207 17.74 -22.81 27.29
C GLY A 207 18.43 -23.90 28.11
N PRO A 208 19.37 -23.54 29.00
CA PRO A 208 20.06 -24.49 29.86
C PRO A 208 19.07 -25.34 30.67
N SER A 209 19.31 -26.65 30.77
CA SER A 209 18.39 -27.60 31.43
C SER A 209 18.23 -27.36 32.94
N GLN A 210 19.24 -26.77 33.58
CA GLN A 210 19.21 -26.34 34.99
C GLN A 210 18.81 -24.86 35.15
N GLY A 211 18.47 -24.18 34.05
CA GLY A 211 18.06 -22.78 34.08
C GLY A 211 16.66 -22.62 34.65
N HIS A 212 16.50 -21.71 35.63
CA HIS A 212 15.22 -21.49 36.30
C HIS A 212 14.09 -21.08 35.33
N LEU A 213 14.41 -20.29 34.29
CA LEU A 213 13.44 -19.90 33.26
C LEU A 213 13.02 -21.07 32.37
N THR A 214 13.99 -21.87 31.91
CA THR A 214 13.73 -23.10 31.15
C THR A 214 12.83 -24.05 31.94
N ALA A 215 13.16 -24.27 33.21
CA ALA A 215 12.37 -25.11 34.10
C ALA A 215 10.95 -24.56 34.29
N ALA A 216 10.79 -23.25 34.54
CA ALA A 216 9.49 -22.62 34.71
C ALA A 216 8.59 -22.77 33.47
N THR A 217 9.14 -22.59 32.26
CA THR A 217 8.42 -22.78 30.99
C THR A 217 7.98 -24.24 30.84
N TRP A 218 8.88 -25.20 31.06
CA TRP A 218 8.54 -26.62 30.95
C TRP A 218 7.57 -27.11 32.04
N ASP A 219 7.65 -26.56 33.25
CA ASP A 219 6.72 -26.87 34.34
C ASP A 219 5.32 -26.35 34.04
N PHE A 220 5.21 -25.16 33.45
CA PHE A 220 3.94 -24.64 32.91
C PHE A 220 3.36 -25.57 31.85
N VAL A 221 4.15 -25.89 30.81
CA VAL A 221 3.73 -26.79 29.72
C VAL A 221 3.27 -28.16 30.25
N LYS A 222 4.00 -28.74 31.21
CA LYS A 222 3.63 -30.02 31.85
C LYS A 222 2.41 -29.91 32.76
N ASN A 223 2.12 -28.75 33.34
CA ASN A 223 0.92 -28.58 34.15
C ASN A 223 -0.35 -28.51 33.27
N ILE A 224 -0.25 -27.98 32.05
CA ILE A 224 -1.36 -27.96 31.09
C ILE A 224 -1.79 -29.37 30.67
N SER A 225 -0.87 -30.34 30.60
CA SER A 225 -1.25 -31.73 30.23
C SER A 225 -2.05 -32.45 31.30
N LYS A 226 -1.96 -32.02 32.56
CA LYS A 226 -2.74 -32.59 33.67
C LYS A 226 -4.20 -32.17 33.59
N ASP A 227 -4.48 -31.08 32.89
CA ASP A 227 -5.83 -30.64 32.61
C ASP A 227 -6.41 -31.53 31.49
N VAL A 228 -7.21 -32.53 31.87
CA VAL A 228 -7.87 -33.48 30.97
C VAL A 228 -9.06 -32.79 30.29
N SER A 229 -8.82 -31.60 29.73
CA SER A 229 -9.86 -30.87 29.03
C SER A 229 -9.99 -31.40 27.59
N LEU A 230 -11.23 -31.65 27.17
CA LEU A 230 -11.59 -32.02 25.80
C LEU A 230 -11.47 -30.84 24.82
N THR A 231 -11.15 -29.63 25.31
CA THR A 231 -11.08 -28.39 24.54
C THR A 231 -9.95 -28.41 23.50
N PRO A 232 -10.21 -27.95 22.27
CA PRO A 232 -9.17 -27.68 21.29
C PRO A 232 -8.21 -26.63 21.83
N ARG A 233 -6.93 -26.82 21.53
CA ARG A 233 -5.85 -25.94 21.97
C ARG A 233 -5.15 -25.31 20.77
N VAL A 234 -4.89 -24.02 20.84
CA VAL A 234 -3.97 -23.30 19.95
C VAL A 234 -2.66 -23.11 20.69
N LEU A 235 -1.57 -23.55 20.09
CA LEU A 235 -0.24 -23.25 20.59
C LEU A 235 0.24 -21.93 19.97
N LEU A 236 0.68 -21.00 20.82
CA LEU A 236 1.27 -19.73 20.40
C LEU A 236 2.75 -19.72 20.80
N THR A 237 3.63 -19.59 19.81
CA THR A 237 5.08 -19.48 20.02
C THR A 237 5.62 -18.39 19.10
N HIS A 238 6.45 -17.47 19.60
CA HIS A 238 7.02 -16.47 18.69
C HIS A 238 7.98 -17.14 17.69
N ILE A 239 8.86 -18.01 18.19
CA ILE A 239 9.79 -18.79 17.38
C ILE A 239 9.04 -20.01 16.81
N PRO A 240 9.09 -20.25 15.49
CA PRO A 240 8.45 -21.39 14.85
C PRO A 240 8.98 -22.73 15.37
N LEU A 241 8.15 -23.79 15.26
CA LEU A 241 8.60 -25.13 15.62
C LEU A 241 9.61 -25.67 14.59
N TYR A 242 10.36 -26.68 15.02
CA TYR A 242 11.34 -27.37 14.20
C TYR A 242 10.75 -27.82 12.86
N ARG A 243 11.52 -27.59 11.79
CA ARG A 243 11.31 -28.21 10.48
C ARG A 243 12.65 -28.46 9.80
N PRO A 244 12.78 -29.51 8.97
CA PRO A 244 13.99 -29.73 8.19
C PRO A 244 14.34 -28.53 7.30
N ASP A 245 15.63 -28.35 7.01
CA ASP A 245 16.08 -27.34 6.07
C ASP A 245 15.38 -27.50 4.71
N TRP A 246 15.13 -26.37 4.04
CA TRP A 246 14.44 -26.30 2.75
C TRP A 246 12.99 -26.80 2.74
N THR A 247 12.35 -26.96 3.91
CA THR A 247 10.91 -27.23 3.99
C THR A 247 10.11 -26.14 3.29
N SER A 248 9.23 -26.52 2.37
CA SER A 248 8.40 -25.57 1.62
C SER A 248 7.42 -24.85 2.54
N CYS A 249 7.34 -23.53 2.40
CA CYS A 249 6.51 -22.64 3.21
C CYS A 249 5.10 -22.40 2.64
N GLY A 250 4.69 -23.18 1.65
CA GLY A 250 3.45 -22.94 0.91
C GLY A 250 3.57 -21.77 -0.08
N PRO A 251 2.45 -21.41 -0.74
CA PRO A 251 2.45 -20.53 -1.91
C PRO A 251 2.62 -19.04 -1.57
N HIS A 252 2.46 -18.66 -0.30
CA HIS A 252 2.47 -17.26 0.14
C HIS A 252 3.85 -16.74 0.56
N ARG A 253 4.86 -17.60 0.65
CA ARG A 253 6.24 -17.20 0.97
C ARG A 253 6.82 -16.42 -0.21
N SER A 254 7.34 -15.23 0.05
CA SER A 254 7.93 -14.36 -0.97
C SER A 254 9.45 -14.38 -1.00
N SER A 255 10.10 -14.60 0.16
CA SER A 255 11.56 -14.74 0.26
C SER A 255 12.01 -16.21 0.29
N PRO A 256 13.33 -16.48 0.12
CA PRO A 256 13.87 -17.83 0.30
C PRO A 256 13.55 -18.38 1.70
N VAL A 257 13.35 -19.70 1.77
CA VAL A 257 13.13 -20.41 3.04
C VAL A 257 14.31 -20.17 3.98
N ILE A 258 14.01 -19.79 5.22
CA ILE A 258 15.00 -19.72 6.28
C ILE A 258 15.29 -21.15 6.78
N ASN A 259 16.57 -21.49 6.82
CA ASN A 259 17.05 -22.78 7.34
C ASN A 259 17.37 -22.67 8.83
N GLN A 260 17.57 -23.83 9.46
CA GLN A 260 17.94 -23.89 10.86
C GLN A 260 19.27 -23.21 11.12
N ARG A 261 19.28 -22.32 12.11
CA ARG A 261 20.48 -21.64 12.60
C ARG A 261 20.35 -21.45 14.09
N VAL A 262 21.42 -21.75 14.81
CA VAL A 262 21.59 -21.44 16.23
C VAL A 262 22.98 -20.85 16.42
N SER A 263 23.09 -19.75 17.15
CA SER A 263 24.37 -19.25 17.65
C SER A 263 24.40 -19.32 19.18
N ARG A 264 25.57 -19.62 19.72
CA ARG A 264 25.79 -19.78 21.15
C ARG A 264 26.93 -18.89 21.61
N ASP A 265 26.82 -18.46 22.85
CA ASP A 265 27.88 -17.74 23.53
C ASP A 265 29.07 -18.67 23.80
N ALA A 266 30.29 -18.21 23.48
CA ALA A 266 31.48 -19.05 23.48
C ALA A 266 31.90 -19.55 24.87
N GLU A 267 31.51 -18.84 25.93
CA GLU A 267 31.90 -19.18 27.30
C GLU A 267 30.79 -19.97 28.02
N THR A 268 29.54 -19.57 27.82
CA THR A 268 28.39 -20.11 28.56
C THR A 268 27.62 -21.18 27.80
N GLU A 269 27.85 -21.33 26.48
CA GLU A 269 27.08 -22.18 25.56
C GLU A 269 25.56 -21.84 25.49
N GLU A 270 25.18 -20.71 26.08
CA GLU A 270 23.81 -20.20 26.09
C GLU A 270 23.43 -19.67 24.70
N ILE A 271 22.16 -19.80 24.35
CA ILE A 271 21.66 -19.39 23.04
C ILE A 271 21.70 -17.86 22.92
N LEU A 272 22.37 -17.38 21.88
CA LEU A 272 22.40 -15.98 21.46
C LEU A 272 21.36 -15.70 20.37
N TYR A 273 21.05 -16.71 19.57
CA TYR A 273 20.08 -16.62 18.47
C TYR A 273 19.62 -18.01 18.04
N GLN A 274 18.35 -18.18 17.69
CA GLN A 274 17.82 -19.38 17.06
C GLN A 274 16.67 -19.05 16.10
N ASN A 275 16.62 -19.72 14.94
CA ASN A 275 15.51 -19.55 13.98
C ASN A 275 14.28 -20.42 14.30
N TYR A 276 14.51 -21.57 14.94
CA TYR A 276 13.49 -22.57 15.21
C TYR A 276 13.72 -23.15 16.60
N VAL A 277 12.63 -23.56 17.25
CA VAL A 277 12.68 -24.43 18.43
C VAL A 277 13.32 -25.76 18.03
N THR A 278 14.10 -26.38 18.90
CA THR A 278 14.76 -27.66 18.57
C THR A 278 13.74 -28.77 18.29
N GLU A 279 14.14 -29.79 17.52
CA GLU A 279 13.29 -30.94 17.20
C GLU A 279 12.73 -31.62 18.46
N LYS A 280 13.59 -31.82 19.46
CA LYS A 280 13.22 -32.44 20.74
C LYS A 280 12.15 -31.64 21.47
N SER A 281 12.35 -30.33 21.58
CA SER A 281 11.41 -29.44 22.27
C SER A 281 10.10 -29.30 21.50
N SER A 282 10.16 -29.20 20.17
CA SER A 282 8.99 -29.17 19.29
C SER A 282 8.13 -30.43 19.41
N ASN A 283 8.76 -31.61 19.34
CA ASN A 283 8.06 -32.89 19.53
C ASN A 283 7.44 -33.00 20.93
N SER A 284 8.16 -32.54 21.96
CA SER A 284 7.63 -32.54 23.33
C SER A 284 6.41 -31.61 23.49
N LEU A 285 6.43 -30.42 22.87
CA LEU A 285 5.30 -29.50 22.85
C LEU A 285 4.08 -30.11 22.14
N LEU A 286 4.27 -30.70 20.96
CA LEU A 286 3.21 -31.36 20.21
C LEU A 286 2.56 -32.49 21.02
N GLU A 287 3.36 -33.29 21.74
CA GLU A 287 2.87 -34.40 22.54
C GLU A 287 2.14 -33.97 23.83
N ILE A 288 2.63 -32.93 24.49
CA ILE A 288 2.11 -32.43 25.76
C ILE A 288 0.87 -31.56 25.54
N VAL A 289 0.97 -30.57 24.67
CA VAL A 289 -0.09 -29.55 24.45
C VAL A 289 -1.23 -30.14 23.63
N LYS A 290 -0.91 -30.99 22.65
CA LYS A 290 -1.85 -31.58 21.67
C LYS A 290 -2.65 -30.50 20.92
N PRO A 291 -1.97 -29.53 20.27
CA PRO A 291 -2.65 -28.42 19.61
C PRO A 291 -3.41 -28.87 18.36
N VAL A 292 -4.48 -28.16 18.03
CA VAL A 292 -5.18 -28.27 16.73
C VAL A 292 -4.66 -27.25 15.71
N LEU A 293 -3.99 -26.20 16.20
CA LEU A 293 -3.42 -25.13 15.40
C LEU A 293 -2.19 -24.55 16.12
N ILE A 294 -1.17 -24.18 15.37
CA ILE A 294 0.02 -23.48 15.89
C ILE A 294 0.13 -22.15 15.15
N LEU A 295 0.34 -21.06 15.89
CA LEU A 295 0.60 -19.74 15.33
C LEU A 295 1.96 -19.22 15.80
N SER A 296 2.79 -18.78 14.85
CA SER A 296 4.13 -18.26 15.10
C SER A 296 4.48 -16.99 14.34
N GLY A 297 5.58 -16.33 14.74
CA GLY A 297 6.12 -15.09 14.14
C GLY A 297 7.58 -15.28 13.70
N HIS A 298 8.46 -14.31 13.98
CA HIS A 298 9.93 -14.39 13.86
C HIS A 298 10.52 -14.43 12.43
N ASP A 299 9.95 -15.20 11.50
CA ASP A 299 10.45 -15.32 10.11
C ASP A 299 10.13 -14.06 9.27
N HIS A 300 9.27 -13.18 9.78
CA HIS A 300 8.74 -11.96 9.15
C HIS A 300 8.00 -12.18 7.81
N ASP A 301 7.99 -13.39 7.26
CA ASP A 301 7.28 -13.77 6.04
C ASP A 301 6.39 -14.97 6.27
N GLN A 302 5.38 -15.13 5.41
CA GLN A 302 4.34 -16.11 5.62
C GLN A 302 4.84 -17.52 5.32
N CYS A 303 4.68 -18.43 6.28
CA CYS A 303 5.02 -19.83 6.10
C CYS A 303 3.92 -20.71 6.67
N THR A 304 3.47 -21.69 5.88
CA THR A 304 2.55 -22.72 6.36
C THR A 304 3.21 -24.07 6.23
N VAL A 305 3.34 -24.75 7.37
CA VAL A 305 3.93 -26.08 7.48
C VAL A 305 2.96 -26.97 8.24
N SER A 306 3.07 -28.27 8.02
CA SER A 306 2.26 -29.24 8.72
C SER A 306 3.13 -30.23 9.47
N HIS A 307 2.89 -30.35 10.75
CA HIS A 307 3.63 -31.20 11.68
C HIS A 307 2.91 -32.52 11.88
N LEU A 308 3.67 -33.61 11.86
CA LEU A 308 3.14 -34.93 12.19
C LEU A 308 3.31 -35.18 13.69
N SER A 309 2.19 -35.30 14.41
CA SER A 309 2.18 -35.70 15.82
C SER A 309 1.58 -37.09 16.00
N LYS A 310 1.75 -37.68 17.18
CA LYS A 310 1.08 -38.94 17.58
C LYS A 310 -0.45 -38.85 17.57
N TYR A 311 -1.01 -37.63 17.62
CA TYR A 311 -2.45 -37.37 17.69
C TYR A 311 -3.05 -36.89 16.37
N GLY A 312 -2.25 -36.87 15.30
CA GLY A 312 -2.65 -36.40 13.99
C GLY A 312 -1.75 -35.29 13.47
N GLN A 313 -2.13 -34.79 12.30
CA GLN A 313 -1.43 -33.72 11.61
C GLN A 313 -1.89 -32.37 12.17
N VAL A 314 -0.95 -31.45 12.41
CA VAL A 314 -1.24 -30.10 12.94
C VAL A 314 -0.66 -29.06 12.01
N ALA A 315 -1.46 -28.08 11.62
CA ALA A 315 -0.99 -26.95 10.84
C ALA A 315 -0.29 -25.91 11.73
N GLU A 316 0.87 -25.45 11.30
CA GLU A 316 1.53 -24.24 11.81
C GLU A 316 1.46 -23.14 10.75
N HIS A 317 0.98 -21.98 11.17
CA HIS A 317 1.10 -20.74 10.40
C HIS A 317 2.09 -19.81 11.08
N THR A 318 3.22 -19.60 10.43
CA THR A 318 4.12 -18.48 10.71
C THR A 318 3.60 -17.26 9.97
N LEU A 319 3.21 -16.23 10.72
CA LEU A 319 2.67 -15.00 10.17
C LEU A 319 3.81 -14.09 9.71
N GLY A 320 3.57 -13.33 8.64
CA GLY A 320 4.49 -12.28 8.22
C GLY A 320 4.28 -11.00 9.01
N THR A 321 5.32 -10.18 9.08
CA THR A 321 5.36 -8.91 9.82
C THR A 321 4.20 -7.99 9.43
N ILE A 322 3.71 -7.19 10.39
CA ILE A 322 2.80 -6.06 10.09
C ILE A 322 3.57 -4.80 9.65
N SER A 323 4.89 -4.77 9.79
CA SER A 323 5.76 -3.66 9.41
C SER A 323 6.25 -3.80 7.96
N TRP A 324 6.53 -2.67 7.31
CA TRP A 324 7.08 -2.67 5.95
C TRP A 324 8.62 -2.59 5.91
N GLN A 325 9.28 -2.57 7.07
CA GLN A 325 10.73 -2.43 7.20
C GLN A 325 11.47 -3.72 7.56
N GLN A 326 10.77 -4.85 7.72
CA GLN A 326 11.37 -6.10 8.22
C GLN A 326 11.70 -7.12 7.13
N GLY A 327 12.07 -6.63 5.94
CA GLY A 327 12.53 -7.45 4.81
C GLY A 327 11.44 -8.15 3.99
N ASN A 328 10.19 -8.14 4.46
CA ASN A 328 9.04 -8.63 3.70
C ASN A 328 8.38 -7.50 2.90
N LEU A 329 8.20 -7.71 1.59
CA LEU A 329 7.50 -6.77 0.71
C LEU A 329 5.97 -6.84 0.84
N TYR A 330 5.45 -7.91 1.44
CA TYR A 330 4.02 -8.19 1.60
C TYR A 330 3.66 -8.33 3.09
N PRO A 331 3.60 -7.23 3.85
CA PRO A 331 3.18 -7.28 5.25
C PRO A 331 1.79 -7.88 5.39
N SER A 332 1.51 -8.55 6.50
CA SER A 332 0.28 -9.32 6.67
C SER A 332 -0.26 -9.31 8.09
N PHE A 333 -1.52 -9.72 8.22
CA PHE A 333 -2.13 -10.10 9.48
C PHE A 333 -3.05 -11.31 9.26
N MET A 334 -3.49 -11.96 10.33
CA MET A 334 -4.41 -13.10 10.23
C MET A 334 -5.72 -12.81 10.96
N LEU A 335 -6.84 -13.23 10.37
CA LEU A 335 -8.14 -13.26 11.03
C LEU A 335 -8.46 -14.68 11.46
N LEU A 336 -8.87 -14.85 12.71
CA LEU A 336 -9.40 -16.11 13.23
C LEU A 336 -10.88 -15.97 13.55
N SER A 337 -11.64 -17.02 13.27
CA SER A 337 -13.01 -17.20 13.78
C SER A 337 -13.02 -18.40 14.71
N VAL A 338 -13.22 -18.13 15.99
CA VAL A 338 -13.13 -19.13 17.06
C VAL A 338 -14.54 -19.48 17.52
N SER A 339 -14.91 -20.76 17.45
CA SER A 339 -16.28 -21.20 17.74
C SER A 339 -16.66 -21.07 19.22
N ASN A 340 -17.90 -20.65 19.46
CA ASN A 340 -18.59 -20.68 20.76
C ASN A 340 -19.43 -21.97 20.95
N GLN A 341 -19.54 -22.83 19.93
CA GLN A 341 -20.38 -24.03 19.98
C GLN A 341 -19.72 -25.21 20.69
N ALA A 342 -20.55 -26.05 21.33
CA ALA A 342 -20.07 -27.22 22.04
C ALA A 342 -19.40 -28.20 21.07
N LEU A 343 -18.32 -28.84 21.52
CA LEU A 343 -17.51 -29.75 20.71
C LEU A 343 -18.28 -30.97 20.20
N ASP A 344 -19.37 -31.33 20.85
CA ASP A 344 -20.23 -32.45 20.46
C ASP A 344 -21.01 -32.19 19.15
N ASP A 345 -21.16 -30.93 18.74
CA ASP A 345 -21.83 -30.53 17.49
C ASP A 345 -20.84 -30.35 16.31
N LEU A 346 -19.53 -30.39 16.56
CA LEU A 346 -18.51 -30.19 15.52
C LEU A 346 -18.12 -31.52 14.87
N SER A 347 -18.21 -31.60 13.54
CA SER A 347 -17.84 -32.80 12.78
C SER A 347 -16.34 -33.15 12.88
N SER A 348 -15.50 -32.13 13.15
CA SER A 348 -14.06 -32.27 13.40
C SER A 348 -13.57 -31.19 14.39
N LYS A 349 -12.54 -31.49 15.18
CA LYS A 349 -11.90 -30.48 16.07
C LYS A 349 -11.25 -29.33 15.29
N GLU A 350 -10.97 -29.55 14.01
CA GLU A 350 -10.43 -28.55 13.07
C GLU A 350 -11.47 -27.48 12.72
N ASP A 351 -12.77 -27.77 12.86
CA ASP A 351 -13.85 -26.82 12.64
C ASP A 351 -13.99 -25.78 13.77
N ALA A 352 -13.32 -26.00 14.91
CA ALA A 352 -13.38 -25.10 16.05
C ALA A 352 -12.70 -23.74 15.77
N ILE A 353 -11.76 -23.71 14.81
CA ILE A 353 -10.94 -22.53 14.52
C ILE A 353 -10.73 -22.41 13.02
N LEU A 354 -11.17 -21.29 12.46
CA LEU A 354 -10.95 -20.98 11.06
C LEU A 354 -9.97 -19.84 10.93
N THR A 355 -9.02 -19.96 9.99
CA THR A 355 -7.97 -18.97 9.74
C THR A 355 -8.14 -18.33 8.37
N HIS A 356 -7.79 -17.05 8.24
CA HIS A 356 -7.69 -16.36 6.96
C HIS A 356 -6.55 -15.35 6.99
N LEU A 357 -5.57 -15.53 6.11
CA LEU A 357 -4.43 -14.63 5.96
C LEU A 357 -4.84 -13.41 5.11
N CYS A 358 -4.58 -12.21 5.62
CA CYS A 358 -4.83 -10.95 4.93
C CYS A 358 -3.51 -10.21 4.65
N PHE A 359 -3.37 -9.65 3.44
CA PHE A 359 -2.21 -8.85 3.07
C PHE A 359 -2.48 -7.35 3.19
N LEU A 360 -1.43 -6.60 3.53
CA LEU A 360 -1.41 -5.14 3.59
C LEU A 360 -0.77 -4.54 2.33
N PRO A 361 -0.95 -3.23 2.08
CA PRO A 361 -0.33 -2.57 0.95
C PRO A 361 1.20 -2.65 0.96
N MET A 362 1.78 -2.83 -0.22
CA MET A 362 3.23 -2.81 -0.43
C MET A 362 3.73 -1.35 -0.41
N GLN A 363 4.17 -0.86 0.75
CA GLN A 363 4.57 0.54 0.92
C GLN A 363 5.72 0.96 -0.01
N THR A 364 6.68 0.06 -0.25
CA THR A 364 7.80 0.30 -1.17
C THR A 364 7.32 0.56 -2.60
N HIS A 365 6.33 -0.18 -3.08
CA HIS A 365 5.77 0.00 -4.42
C HIS A 365 4.99 1.31 -4.55
N ILE A 366 4.29 1.74 -3.50
CA ILE A 366 3.62 3.04 -3.46
C ILE A 366 4.65 4.17 -3.63
N TYR A 367 5.77 4.11 -2.90
CA TYR A 367 6.84 5.11 -3.03
C TYR A 367 7.57 5.06 -4.38
N ILE A 368 7.87 3.86 -4.90
CA ILE A 368 8.42 3.69 -6.25
C ILE A 368 7.47 4.32 -7.27
N TRP A 369 6.16 4.10 -7.14
CA TRP A 369 5.16 4.71 -8.01
C TRP A 369 5.19 6.24 -7.94
N TYR A 370 5.29 6.83 -6.74
CA TYR A 370 5.43 8.28 -6.59
C TYR A 370 6.68 8.82 -7.28
N ILE A 371 7.82 8.12 -7.17
CA ILE A 371 9.08 8.49 -7.83
C ILE A 371 8.93 8.40 -9.36
N CYS A 372 8.36 7.30 -9.87
CA CYS A 372 8.10 7.13 -11.30
C CYS A 372 7.17 8.21 -11.84
N GLN A 373 6.11 8.54 -11.12
CA GLN A 373 5.16 9.61 -11.45
C GLN A 373 5.83 10.99 -11.47
N PHE A 374 6.78 11.24 -10.55
CA PHE A 374 7.58 12.46 -10.54
C PHE A 374 8.51 12.56 -11.75
N VAL A 375 9.25 11.50 -12.07
CA VAL A 375 10.10 11.45 -13.25
C VAL A 375 9.29 11.63 -14.53
N LEU A 376 8.14 10.96 -14.65
CA LEU A 376 7.22 11.11 -15.78
C LEU A 376 6.71 12.54 -15.89
N THR A 377 6.34 13.17 -14.77
CA THR A 377 5.93 14.58 -14.74
C THR A 377 7.03 15.49 -15.29
N LEU A 378 8.29 15.29 -14.87
CA LEU A 378 9.43 16.04 -15.38
C LEU A 378 9.62 15.83 -16.89
N LEU A 379 9.56 14.59 -17.36
CA LEU A 379 9.69 14.27 -18.79
C LEU A 379 8.58 14.89 -19.62
N VAL A 380 7.32 14.81 -19.16
CA VAL A 380 6.17 15.45 -19.83
C VAL A 380 6.41 16.96 -19.94
N LEU A 381 6.81 17.63 -18.86
CA LEU A 381 7.08 19.07 -18.87
C LEU A 381 8.29 19.44 -19.74
N LEU A 382 9.33 18.60 -19.76
CA LEU A 382 10.54 18.77 -20.57
C LEU A 382 10.32 18.50 -22.05
N LEU A 383 9.37 17.65 -22.43
CA LEU A 383 9.09 17.29 -23.83
C LEU A 383 7.86 18.00 -24.39
N TRP A 384 7.02 18.62 -23.54
CA TRP A 384 5.80 19.28 -23.97
C TRP A 384 6.08 20.34 -25.06
N PRO A 385 5.42 20.24 -26.23
CA PRO A 385 5.68 21.14 -27.35
C PRO A 385 5.24 22.56 -27.00
N THR A 386 6.08 23.54 -27.35
CA THR A 386 5.81 24.96 -27.10
C THR A 386 4.59 25.47 -27.84
N ASN A 387 4.20 24.81 -28.93
CA ASN A 387 3.07 25.18 -29.77
C ASN A 387 1.77 24.44 -29.36
N GLY A 388 1.84 23.58 -28.31
CA GLY A 388 0.71 22.92 -27.66
C GLY A 388 -0.01 21.90 -28.55
N ILE A 389 -0.08 20.64 -28.13
CA ILE A 389 -1.02 19.68 -28.70
C ILE A 389 -2.41 20.01 -28.15
N ASP A 390 -3.44 19.97 -28.99
CA ASP A 390 -4.81 20.31 -28.61
C ASP A 390 -5.44 19.18 -27.78
N PHE A 391 -5.07 19.12 -26.50
CA PHE A 391 -5.47 18.08 -25.55
C PHE A 391 -6.99 17.98 -25.38
N SER A 392 -7.72 19.07 -25.66
CA SER A 392 -9.18 19.11 -25.57
C SER A 392 -9.87 18.15 -26.57
N ARG A 393 -9.23 17.83 -27.70
CA ARG A 393 -9.79 16.93 -28.71
C ARG A 393 -9.54 15.46 -28.36
N HIS A 394 -8.36 15.15 -27.80
CA HIS A 394 -8.03 13.80 -27.34
C HIS A 394 -8.73 13.44 -26.02
N PHE A 395 -8.86 14.36 -25.08
CA PHE A 395 -9.59 14.12 -23.83
C PHE A 395 -11.10 13.97 -24.05
N ARG A 396 -11.69 14.72 -24.99
CA ARG A 396 -13.09 14.50 -25.43
C ARG A 396 -13.27 13.15 -26.12
N GLY A 397 -12.29 12.71 -26.92
CA GLY A 397 -12.30 11.37 -27.52
C GLY A 397 -12.18 10.25 -26.48
N PHE A 398 -11.28 10.39 -25.50
CA PHE A 398 -11.08 9.42 -24.42
C PHE A 398 -12.29 9.37 -23.47
N MET A 399 -12.83 10.52 -23.08
CA MET A 399 -14.08 10.59 -22.30
C MET A 399 -15.27 10.08 -23.11
N GLY A 400 -15.30 10.30 -24.43
CA GLY A 400 -16.29 9.71 -25.33
C GLY A 400 -16.20 8.18 -25.38
N TYR A 401 -14.98 7.63 -25.35
CA TYR A 401 -14.73 6.19 -25.31
C TYR A 401 -15.08 5.57 -23.95
N ILE A 402 -14.74 6.22 -22.84
CA ILE A 402 -15.17 5.79 -21.50
C ILE A 402 -16.70 5.86 -21.38
N ARG A 403 -17.32 6.91 -21.93
CA ARG A 403 -18.77 7.07 -21.95
C ARG A 403 -19.45 6.00 -22.83
N SER A 404 -18.88 5.66 -23.99
CA SER A 404 -19.40 4.57 -24.83
C SER A 404 -19.22 3.20 -24.17
N LEU A 405 -18.11 2.97 -23.44
CA LEU A 405 -17.90 1.75 -22.65
C LEU A 405 -18.88 1.64 -21.47
N SER A 406 -19.21 2.77 -20.84
CA SER A 406 -20.23 2.81 -19.78
C SER A 406 -21.66 2.60 -20.31
N CYS A 407 -21.94 3.09 -21.53
CA CYS A 407 -23.23 2.88 -22.20
C CYS A 407 -23.37 1.48 -22.81
N SER A 408 -22.27 0.79 -23.16
CA SER A 408 -22.33 -0.61 -23.63
C SER A 408 -22.59 -1.61 -22.49
N MET A 409 -22.33 -1.24 -21.24
CA MET A 409 -22.61 -2.06 -20.05
C MET A 409 -24.04 -1.88 -19.54
N PHE A 410 -24.69 -0.76 -19.85
CA PHE A 410 -26.07 -0.45 -19.48
C PHE A 410 -26.84 -0.05 -20.74
N GLY A 411 -27.21 -1.06 -21.54
CA GLY A 411 -28.09 -0.85 -22.67
C GLY A 411 -29.49 -0.49 -22.19
N ASP A 412 -30.04 0.61 -22.71
CA ASP A 412 -31.44 0.63 -23.08
C ASP A 412 -31.59 1.21 -24.49
N VAL A 413 -32.49 0.58 -25.23
CA VAL A 413 -32.69 0.69 -26.67
C VAL A 413 -33.40 2.01 -26.98
N THR A 414 -32.70 2.94 -27.63
CA THR A 414 -33.36 4.00 -28.41
C THR A 414 -32.72 4.15 -29.77
N LYS A 415 -33.54 3.86 -30.79
CA LYS A 415 -33.28 4.06 -32.23
C LYS A 415 -32.53 5.36 -32.49
N GLU A 416 -31.29 5.25 -32.96
CA GLU A 416 -30.61 6.34 -33.66
C GLU A 416 -31.39 6.67 -34.94
N LYS A 417 -31.78 7.94 -35.05
CA LYS A 417 -32.37 8.49 -36.26
C LYS A 417 -31.21 8.86 -37.18
N ASN A 418 -30.96 8.01 -38.17
CA ASN A 418 -30.00 8.25 -39.25
C ASN A 418 -30.37 9.56 -39.97
N GLU A 419 -29.57 10.62 -39.82
CA GLU A 419 -29.77 11.90 -40.55
C GLU A 419 -29.02 11.94 -41.89
N ASP A 420 -28.86 10.79 -42.55
CA ASP A 420 -28.21 10.68 -43.88
C ASP A 420 -29.18 10.43 -45.04
N GLU A 421 -30.47 10.78 -44.90
CA GLU A 421 -31.46 10.67 -45.97
C GLU A 421 -32.26 11.96 -46.16
N ASN A 422 -31.66 12.99 -46.76
CA ASN A 422 -32.33 13.81 -47.79
C ASN A 422 -31.34 14.74 -48.51
N CYS A 423 -30.67 14.24 -49.54
CA CYS A 423 -29.94 15.07 -50.50
C CYS A 423 -30.36 14.65 -51.90
N GLU A 424 -31.15 15.47 -52.59
CA GLU A 424 -31.39 15.30 -54.02
C GLU A 424 -30.11 15.69 -54.79
N TYR A 425 -29.63 14.77 -55.61
CA TYR A 425 -28.52 14.98 -56.54
C TYR A 425 -29.06 15.01 -57.97
N GLU A 426 -28.54 15.93 -58.78
CA GLU A 426 -28.85 16.00 -60.21
C GLU A 426 -27.65 15.50 -61.00
N MET A 427 -27.91 14.61 -61.97
CA MET A 427 -26.90 14.06 -62.87
C MET A 427 -26.75 14.97 -64.08
N ILE A 428 -25.55 15.46 -64.33
CA ILE A 428 -25.22 16.25 -65.53
C ILE A 428 -24.04 15.60 -66.22
N TRP A 429 -24.13 15.51 -67.54
CA TRP A 429 -23.07 14.98 -68.40
C TRP A 429 -22.31 16.13 -69.03
N ASP A 430 -20.99 16.05 -69.06
CA ASP A 430 -20.17 17.00 -69.81
C ASP A 430 -20.14 16.67 -71.32
N ALA A 431 -19.58 17.59 -72.11
CA ALA A 431 -19.47 17.44 -73.56
C ALA A 431 -18.49 16.32 -73.99
N GLU A 432 -17.75 15.73 -73.04
CA GLU A 432 -16.80 14.63 -73.24
C GLU A 432 -17.39 13.27 -72.81
N GLY A 433 -18.63 13.26 -72.30
CA GLY A 433 -19.38 12.05 -71.94
C GLY A 433 -19.16 11.56 -70.51
N SER A 434 -18.62 12.37 -69.61
CA SER A 434 -18.44 12.03 -68.19
C SER A 434 -19.61 12.53 -67.33
N MET A 435 -20.09 11.66 -66.43
CA MET A 435 -21.22 11.96 -65.54
C MET A 435 -20.75 12.59 -64.23
N HIS A 436 -21.36 13.72 -63.86
CA HIS A 436 -21.12 14.39 -62.59
C HIS A 436 -22.43 14.55 -61.80
N LEU A 437 -22.35 14.27 -60.49
CA LEU A 437 -23.45 14.45 -59.54
C LEU A 437 -23.24 15.74 -58.75
N ILE A 438 -24.18 16.67 -58.82
CA ILE A 438 -24.11 17.93 -58.08
C ILE A 438 -25.26 17.99 -57.07
N LYS A 439 -24.94 18.35 -55.83
CA LYS A 439 -25.89 18.46 -54.71
C LYS A 439 -26.77 19.71 -54.88
N LYS A 440 -28.08 19.53 -54.91
CA LYS A 440 -29.04 20.64 -55.04
C LYS A 440 -29.13 21.40 -53.71
N THR A 441 -28.90 22.72 -53.70
CA THR A 441 -29.08 23.54 -52.49
C THR A 441 -30.54 23.91 -52.31
N SER A 442 -31.22 23.22 -51.39
CA SER A 442 -32.57 23.57 -50.94
C SER A 442 -32.55 24.90 -50.17
N LYS A 443 -33.29 25.91 -50.65
CA LYS A 443 -33.63 27.10 -49.85
C LYS A 443 -34.94 26.82 -49.11
N ALA A 444 -34.86 26.45 -47.84
CA ALA A 444 -36.00 26.48 -46.93
C ALA A 444 -36.15 27.86 -46.27
N PRO A 445 -37.38 28.30 -45.95
CA PRO A 445 -37.70 29.70 -45.67
C PRO A 445 -37.37 30.14 -44.25
N THR A 446 -36.94 31.40 -44.13
CA THR A 446 -36.66 32.12 -42.88
C THR A 446 -37.96 32.38 -42.11
N LYS A 447 -38.06 31.94 -40.85
CA LYS A 447 -38.99 32.51 -39.85
C LYS A 447 -38.20 33.43 -38.94
N LEU A 448 -38.53 34.72 -38.95
CA LEU A 448 -38.12 35.70 -37.94
C LEU A 448 -39.38 36.30 -37.29
N SER A 449 -39.36 36.47 -35.98
CA SER A 449 -40.43 37.09 -35.18
C SER A 449 -40.32 38.61 -35.18
N SER A 450 -41.49 39.28 -35.35
CA SER A 450 -41.93 40.66 -35.02
C SER A 450 -40.94 41.83 -35.23
N ASP A 451 -41.30 42.96 -35.83
CA ASP A 451 -42.50 43.75 -35.53
C ASP A 451 -42.81 44.79 -36.64
N LYS A 452 -44.08 45.21 -36.69
CA LYS A 452 -44.73 46.36 -37.35
C LYS A 452 -44.03 47.12 -38.51
N GLY A 453 -44.68 47.04 -39.69
CA GLY A 453 -45.33 48.20 -40.33
C GLY A 453 -44.49 49.22 -41.13
N VAL A 454 -44.69 49.17 -42.46
CA VAL A 454 -44.79 50.31 -43.41
C VAL A 454 -43.50 50.75 -44.17
N VAL A 455 -43.40 50.22 -45.41
CA VAL A 455 -43.22 50.90 -46.73
C VAL A 455 -41.85 51.50 -47.15
N GLU A 456 -41.41 51.04 -48.35
CA GLU A 456 -40.53 51.67 -49.38
C GLU A 456 -39.03 51.88 -49.12
N ARG A 457 -38.08 51.83 -50.09
CA ARG A 457 -37.92 51.26 -51.45
C ARG A 457 -36.44 51.57 -51.83
N TYR A 458 -35.80 50.69 -52.62
CA TYR A 458 -34.58 50.88 -53.45
C TYR A 458 -33.18 51.13 -52.84
N SER A 459 -32.23 50.23 -53.13
CA SER A 459 -31.17 50.41 -54.16
C SER A 459 -29.91 49.58 -53.86
N CYS A 460 -29.42 48.90 -54.89
CA CYS A 460 -28.30 47.96 -54.89
C CYS A 460 -27.14 48.55 -55.70
N ARG A 461 -25.88 48.43 -55.23
CA ARG A 461 -24.70 48.41 -56.13
C ARG A 461 -23.72 47.31 -55.71
N LYS A 462 -23.70 46.25 -56.53
CA LYS A 462 -22.63 45.27 -56.72
C LYS A 462 -21.29 45.96 -57.01
N TRP A 463 -20.17 45.35 -56.60
CA TRP A 463 -18.95 45.30 -57.43
C TRP A 463 -18.29 43.92 -57.32
N SER A 464 -17.91 43.40 -58.48
CA SER A 464 -17.33 42.08 -58.75
C SER A 464 -15.80 42.15 -58.85
N ALA A 465 -15.18 40.97 -58.79
CA ALA A 465 -13.75 40.70 -58.90
C ALA A 465 -13.07 41.15 -60.22
N ALA A 466 -11.74 41.32 -60.15
CA ALA A 466 -10.84 41.18 -61.29
C ALA A 466 -9.43 40.73 -60.86
N LEU A 467 -8.89 39.77 -61.61
CA LEU A 467 -7.50 39.26 -61.66
C LEU A 467 -6.48 40.34 -62.10
N GLY A 468 -5.19 40.14 -61.78
CA GLY A 468 -4.12 40.57 -62.70
C GLY A 468 -2.73 40.92 -62.11
N ASN A 469 -1.77 40.06 -62.44
CA ASN A 469 -0.37 40.33 -62.82
C ASN A 469 0.75 40.62 -61.80
N ALA A 470 1.81 39.82 -61.99
CA ALA A 470 3.18 39.99 -61.51
C ALA A 470 3.91 41.16 -62.21
N VAL A 471 5.09 41.53 -61.68
CA VAL A 471 6.37 41.79 -62.39
C VAL A 471 7.28 42.85 -61.69
N ILE A 472 8.58 42.50 -61.58
CA ILE A 472 9.83 43.30 -61.52
C ILE A 472 10.36 43.94 -60.20
N ARG A 473 11.64 43.61 -59.93
CA ARG A 473 12.61 44.20 -59.00
C ARG A 473 13.10 45.58 -59.46
N SER A 474 13.58 46.41 -58.53
CA SER A 474 14.68 47.34 -58.79
C SER A 474 15.65 47.40 -57.62
N ALA A 475 16.94 47.36 -57.96
CA ALA A 475 18.09 47.44 -57.06
C ALA A 475 18.63 48.88 -56.93
N ALA A 476 19.50 49.04 -55.92
CA ALA A 476 20.58 50.02 -55.77
C ALA A 476 20.23 51.44 -55.27
N LYS A 477 20.85 51.83 -54.14
CA LYS A 477 22.04 52.70 -54.19
C LYS A 477 22.85 52.70 -52.89
N LYS A 478 24.16 52.59 -53.08
CA LYS A 478 25.28 52.68 -52.13
C LYS A 478 25.68 54.16 -52.02
N HIS A 479 25.98 54.65 -50.82
CA HIS A 479 26.82 55.84 -50.64
C HIS A 479 28.02 55.45 -49.78
N ILE A 480 29.21 55.77 -50.31
CA ILE A 480 30.52 55.72 -49.65
C ILE A 480 31.04 57.16 -49.71
N SER A 481 31.69 57.62 -48.63
CA SER A 481 32.94 58.39 -48.68
C SER A 481 33.57 58.48 -47.27
N PRO A 482 34.90 58.69 -47.18
CA PRO A 482 35.77 57.99 -46.23
C PRO A 482 36.51 58.93 -45.26
N GLU A 483 37.16 58.35 -44.26
CA GLU A 483 38.44 58.87 -43.76
C GLU A 483 39.26 57.74 -43.13
N MET A 484 40.57 57.86 -43.30
CA MET A 484 41.60 56.84 -43.24
C MET A 484 42.55 57.18 -42.10
N ASP A 485 42.95 56.20 -41.29
CA ASP A 485 44.33 56.12 -40.81
C ASP A 485 44.70 54.70 -40.36
N VAL A 486 45.96 54.37 -40.61
CA VAL A 486 46.56 53.04 -40.73
C VAL A 486 47.35 52.68 -39.46
N SER A 487 47.23 51.44 -38.96
CA SER A 487 48.40 50.60 -38.61
C SER A 487 48.06 49.16 -38.13
N VAL A 488 48.52 48.21 -38.95
CA VAL A 488 49.21 46.93 -38.65
C VAL A 488 48.60 45.92 -37.66
N SER A 489 48.16 44.81 -38.27
CA SER A 489 47.94 43.42 -37.84
C SER A 489 48.54 42.90 -36.52
N VAL A 490 47.74 42.10 -35.79
CA VAL A 490 48.03 40.67 -35.51
C VAL A 490 46.68 39.94 -35.36
N ASP A 491 46.39 39.01 -36.26
CA ASP A 491 45.27 38.07 -36.16
C ASP A 491 45.59 37.00 -35.10
N MET A 492 44.77 36.93 -34.04
CA MET A 492 44.65 35.76 -33.17
C MET A 492 43.16 35.37 -33.16
N ASN A 493 42.83 34.44 -34.06
CA ASN A 493 41.55 33.75 -34.09
C ASN A 493 41.39 32.90 -32.82
N VAL A 494 40.78 33.47 -31.78
CA VAL A 494 40.14 32.70 -30.71
C VAL A 494 38.72 32.40 -31.17
N PRO A 495 38.30 31.13 -31.28
CA PRO A 495 36.92 30.81 -31.62
C PRO A 495 36.04 31.19 -30.43
N LEU A 496 35.47 32.39 -30.48
CA LEU A 496 34.40 32.79 -29.58
C LEU A 496 33.20 31.88 -29.87
N ILE A 497 32.92 30.93 -28.97
CA ILE A 497 31.71 30.11 -29.00
C ILE A 497 30.52 31.06 -28.82
N ARG A 498 30.00 31.58 -29.93
CA ARG A 498 28.82 32.42 -30.00
C ARG A 498 27.61 31.53 -29.79
N THR A 499 27.31 31.18 -28.53
CA THR A 499 26.04 30.54 -28.20
C THR A 499 24.90 31.45 -28.66
N ASN A 500 24.05 30.91 -29.53
CA ASN A 500 22.98 31.63 -30.19
C ASN A 500 22.00 32.17 -29.12
N LYS A 501 22.04 33.47 -28.81
CA LYS A 501 21.22 34.15 -27.78
C LYS A 501 19.72 33.80 -27.84
N SER A 502 19.21 33.41 -29.02
CA SER A 502 17.83 32.95 -29.23
C SER A 502 17.54 31.57 -28.61
N LYS A 503 18.46 30.60 -28.77
CA LYS A 503 18.35 29.26 -28.17
C LYS A 503 18.42 29.34 -26.65
N THR A 504 19.32 30.15 -26.11
CA THR A 504 19.45 30.38 -24.66
C THR A 504 18.17 30.99 -24.07
N LYS A 505 17.58 32.00 -24.72
CA LYS A 505 16.29 32.58 -24.30
C LYS A 505 15.13 31.56 -24.34
N MET A 506 15.12 30.67 -25.34
CA MET A 506 14.11 29.61 -25.45
C MET A 506 14.24 28.58 -24.31
N VAL A 507 15.47 28.15 -24.00
CA VAL A 507 15.77 27.24 -22.89
C VAL A 507 15.37 27.86 -21.56
N ILE A 508 15.74 29.12 -21.29
CA ILE A 508 15.36 29.84 -20.07
C ILE A 508 13.83 29.93 -19.94
N ARG A 509 13.12 30.29 -21.01
CA ARG A 509 11.65 30.34 -21.01
C ARG A 509 11.01 28.97 -20.80
N ARG A 510 11.64 27.88 -21.24
CA ARG A 510 11.17 26.52 -20.97
C ARG A 510 11.38 26.16 -19.51
N PHE A 511 12.57 26.41 -18.98
CA PHE A 511 12.90 26.18 -17.58
C PHE A 511 11.96 26.93 -16.62
N VAL A 512 11.75 28.24 -16.83
CA VAL A 512 10.82 29.03 -16.01
C VAL A 512 9.39 28.48 -16.06
N ARG A 513 8.94 27.96 -17.22
CA ARG A 513 7.61 27.32 -17.32
C ARG A 513 7.53 26.02 -16.54
N ILE A 514 8.55 25.17 -16.63
CA ILE A 514 8.61 23.91 -15.87
C ILE A 514 8.55 24.21 -14.37
N VAL A 515 9.40 25.13 -13.89
CA VAL A 515 9.44 25.52 -12.48
C VAL A 515 8.08 26.06 -12.02
N ARG A 516 7.46 26.96 -12.79
CA ARG A 516 6.11 27.47 -12.47
C ARG A 516 5.07 26.36 -12.38
N THR A 517 5.04 25.43 -13.34
CA THR A 517 4.09 24.32 -13.31
C THR A 517 4.33 23.40 -12.12
N LEU A 518 5.60 23.07 -11.81
CA LEU A 518 5.94 22.26 -10.65
C LEU A 518 5.53 22.93 -9.34
N ILE A 519 5.73 24.25 -9.21
CA ILE A 519 5.27 25.02 -8.05
C ILE A 519 3.76 24.91 -7.89
N VAL A 520 2.98 25.05 -8.97
CA VAL A 520 1.51 24.93 -8.90
C VAL A 520 1.08 23.52 -8.53
N VAL A 521 1.66 22.49 -9.16
CA VAL A 521 1.36 21.08 -8.84
C VAL A 521 1.69 20.77 -7.37
N ALA A 522 2.84 21.24 -6.88
CA ALA A 522 3.24 21.07 -5.49
C ALA A 522 2.32 21.86 -4.54
N ALA A 523 1.97 23.11 -4.85
CA ALA A 523 1.10 23.93 -4.02
C ALA A 523 -0.30 23.32 -3.83
N VAL A 524 -0.79 22.54 -4.80
CA VAL A 524 -2.05 21.80 -4.67
C VAL A 524 -1.88 20.48 -3.92
N ASN A 525 -0.84 19.70 -4.24
CA ASN A 525 -0.74 18.31 -3.79
C ASN A 525 0.05 18.10 -2.50
N VAL A 526 1.01 18.97 -2.18
CA VAL A 526 1.76 18.86 -0.92
C VAL A 526 0.84 19.07 0.29
N PRO A 527 -0.07 20.08 0.33
CA PRO A 527 -1.03 20.19 1.42
C PRO A 527 -1.95 18.98 1.54
N LEU A 528 -2.41 18.42 0.41
CA LEU A 528 -3.21 17.18 0.39
C LEU A 528 -2.43 16.01 1.00
N TYR A 529 -1.18 15.81 0.58
CA TYR A 529 -0.31 14.78 1.14
C TYR A 529 -0.11 14.97 2.65
N MET A 530 0.23 16.18 3.09
CA MET A 530 0.39 16.48 4.52
C MET A 530 -0.89 16.22 5.31
N MET A 531 -2.05 16.60 4.78
CA MET A 531 -3.35 16.28 5.40
C MET A 531 -3.56 14.77 5.51
N LEU A 532 -3.24 13.98 4.47
CA LEU A 532 -3.35 12.52 4.48
C LEU A 532 -2.34 11.83 5.40
N LEU A 533 -1.16 12.42 5.60
CA LEU A 533 -0.18 11.95 6.58
C LEU A 533 -0.68 12.17 8.01
N PHE A 534 -1.14 13.38 8.34
CA PHE A 534 -1.48 13.74 9.71
C PHE A 534 -2.90 13.32 10.14
N LYS A 535 -3.81 12.99 9.20
CA LYS A 535 -5.17 12.52 9.55
C LYS A 535 -5.16 11.31 10.46
N ASP A 536 -4.15 10.45 10.30
CA ASP A 536 -4.03 9.21 11.03
C ASP A 536 -3.19 9.44 12.30
N TRP A 537 -2.24 10.37 12.30
CA TRP A 537 -1.31 10.61 13.42
C TRP A 537 -1.93 11.33 14.62
N ILE A 538 -2.91 12.21 14.38
CA ILE A 538 -3.58 12.92 15.47
C ILE A 538 -4.53 11.95 16.20
N ASP A 539 -4.41 11.87 17.52
CA ASP A 539 -5.34 11.10 18.35
C ASP A 539 -6.74 11.71 18.25
N LYS A 540 -7.75 10.87 18.01
CA LYS A 540 -9.15 11.28 17.88
C LYS A 540 -9.84 11.38 19.22
#